data_AF-A0A139WPX6-F1
#
_entry.id   AF-A0A139WPX6-F1
#
_cell.length_a   1.000
_cell.length_b   1.000
_cell.length_c   1.000
_cell.angle_alpha   90.00
_cell.angle_beta   90.00
_cell.angle_gamma   90.00
#
_symmetry.space_group_name_H-M   'P 1'
#
loop_
_entity.id
_entity.type
_entity.pdbx_description
1 polymer ?
#
loop_
_entity_poly.entity_id
_entity_poly.type
_entity_poly.pdbx_seq_one_letter_code
_entity_poly.pdbx_strand_id
1 'polypeptide(L)'
;MILDCTYFRGSTSRYTIQGERGEWKYSYSTDEGRGKRYVFYRFASNDPNRRVTRSLSQQQVKAKVSKIASTIDLTKFEAFNNQ
;
A
#
# COMPACT_ATOMS: atom_id res chain seq x y z
N MET A 1 11.75 1.40 -6.69
CA MET A 1 10.73 2.39 -7.10
C MET A 1 10.42 3.28 -5.92
N ILE A 2 10.68 4.58 -6.02
CA ILE A 2 10.28 5.56 -5.00
C ILE A 2 8.77 5.75 -5.16
N LEU A 3 8.00 5.46 -4.12
CA LEU A 3 6.55 5.66 -4.13
C LEU A 3 6.23 7.15 -4.15
N ASP A 4 5.72 7.61 -5.29
CA ASP A 4 5.14 8.93 -5.39
C ASP A 4 3.80 8.96 -4.65
N CYS A 5 3.68 9.87 -3.69
CA CYS A 5 2.58 9.85 -2.73
C CYS A 5 1.24 10.31 -3.33
N THR A 6 1.24 10.76 -4.58
CA THR A 6 0.05 11.09 -5.35
C THR A 6 -0.65 9.83 -5.88
N TYR A 7 0.02 8.68 -5.87
CA TYR A 7 -0.48 7.41 -6.42
C TYR A 7 -1.42 6.62 -5.50
N PHE A 8 -1.60 7.06 -4.25
CA PHE A 8 -2.43 6.34 -3.28
C PHE A 8 -3.95 6.49 -3.52
N ARG A 9 -4.38 7.45 -4.35
CA ARG A 9 -5.80 7.77 -4.57
C ARG A 9 -6.45 6.69 -5.46
N GLY A 10 -7.39 5.93 -4.91
CA GLY A 10 -8.23 4.98 -5.67
C GLY A 10 -7.62 3.60 -5.95
N SER A 11 -6.44 3.29 -5.41
CA SER A 11 -5.77 2.00 -5.65
C SER A 11 -6.10 0.96 -4.57
N THR A 12 -6.65 -0.20 -4.96
CA THR A 12 -6.69 -1.46 -4.16
C THR A 12 -5.31 -2.11 -4.01
N SER A 13 -4.25 -1.34 -4.23
CA SER A 13 -2.87 -1.78 -4.09
C SER A 13 -2.57 -2.13 -2.65
N ARG A 14 -1.75 -3.17 -2.48
CA ARG A 14 -1.27 -3.61 -1.17
C ARG A 14 0.15 -3.11 -0.97
N TYR A 15 0.49 -2.81 0.27
CA TYR A 15 1.76 -2.21 0.64
C TYR A 15 2.40 -3.03 1.76
N THR A 16 3.72 -3.09 1.79
CA THR A 16 4.49 -3.53 2.95
C THR A 16 5.09 -2.31 3.64
N ILE A 17 5.19 -2.37 4.96
CA ILE A 17 5.82 -1.33 5.77
C ILE A 17 7.00 -1.98 6.48
N GLN A 18 8.21 -1.49 6.25
CA GLN A 18 9.42 -2.02 6.87
C GLN A 18 9.32 -1.99 8.40
N GLY A 19 9.53 -3.15 9.03
CA GLY A 19 9.39 -3.34 10.48
C GLY A 19 8.00 -3.77 10.93
N GLU A 20 6.98 -3.68 10.08
CA GLU A 20 5.63 -4.18 10.38
C GLU A 20 5.36 -5.46 9.57
N ARG A 21 4.63 -6.40 10.18
CA ARG A 21 4.20 -7.62 9.50
C ARG A 21 2.87 -7.43 8.77
N GLY A 22 2.72 -8.14 7.66
CA GLY A 22 1.48 -8.25 6.89
C GLY A 22 1.34 -7.21 5.78
N GLU A 23 0.27 -7.38 5.00
CA GLU A 23 -0.10 -6.49 3.92
C GLU A 23 -0.96 -5.35 4.44
N TRP A 24 -0.57 -4.13 4.08
CA TRP A 24 -1.24 -2.90 4.46
C TRP A 24 -2.00 -2.32 3.28
N LYS A 25 -3.14 -1.72 3.55
CA LYS A 25 -3.95 -0.97 2.58
C LYS A 25 -3.85 0.51 2.92
N TYR A 26 -3.78 1.35 1.91
CA TYR A 26 -3.90 2.80 2.11
C TYR A 26 -5.36 3.14 2.43
N SER A 27 -5.58 4.02 3.41
CA SER A 27 -6.92 4.52 3.76
C SER A 27 -7.11 5.94 3.24
N TYR A 28 -6.39 6.89 3.81
CA TYR A 28 -6.51 8.31 3.53
C TYR A 28 -5.23 9.03 3.92
N SER A 29 -5.09 10.26 3.48
CA SER A 29 -4.05 11.17 3.97
C SER A 29 -4.73 12.34 4.68
N THR A 30 -4.12 12.76 5.78
CA THR A 30 -4.55 13.93 6.54
C THR A 30 -3.46 14.99 6.46
N ASP A 31 -3.87 16.24 6.35
CA ASP A 31 -2.97 17.38 6.36
C ASP A 31 -2.87 17.85 7.81
N GLU A 32 -1.76 17.55 8.48
CA GLU A 32 -1.50 18.05 9.82
C GLU A 32 -0.44 19.13 9.71
N GLY A 33 -0.85 20.41 9.71
CA GLY A 33 -0.12 21.69 9.93
C GLY A 33 1.35 21.85 9.50
N ARG A 34 2.21 20.84 9.73
CA ARG A 34 3.61 20.71 9.33
C ARG A 34 3.84 19.69 8.20
N GLY A 35 2.80 19.03 7.69
CA GLY A 35 2.89 18.18 6.49
C GLY A 35 1.81 17.11 6.36
N LYS A 36 1.80 16.46 5.20
CA LYS A 36 0.85 15.39 4.90
C LYS A 36 1.25 14.07 5.57
N ARG A 37 0.32 13.49 6.33
CA ARG A 37 0.43 12.13 6.91
C ARG A 37 -0.42 11.17 6.09
N TYR A 38 0.11 9.98 5.87
CA TYR A 38 -0.53 8.90 5.13
C TYR A 38 -0.92 7.80 6.10
N VAL A 39 -2.21 7.46 6.11
CA VAL A 39 -2.77 6.45 7.01
C VAL A 39 -2.95 5.15 6.24
N PHE A 40 -2.28 4.12 6.74
CA PHE A 40 -2.39 2.75 6.29
C PHE A 40 -3.17 1.93 7.31
N TYR A 41 -3.90 0.92 6.87
CA TYR A 41 -4.61 0.02 7.74
C TYR A 41 -4.45 -1.44 7.30
N ARG A 42 -4.59 -2.35 8.25
CA ARG A 42 -4.76 -3.79 8.03
C ARG A 42 -5.70 -4.38 9.07
N PHE A 43 -6.20 -5.58 8.82
CA PHE A 43 -6.87 -6.37 9.85
C PHE A 43 -5.83 -7.21 10.60
N ALA A 44 -6.03 -7.40 11.90
CA ALA A 44 -5.13 -8.23 12.70
C ALA A 44 -5.25 -9.69 12.24
N SER A 45 -4.11 -10.39 12.13
CA SER A 45 -4.09 -11.78 11.67
C SER A 45 -4.87 -12.73 12.58
N ASN A 46 -4.95 -12.41 13.88
CA ASN A 46 -5.68 -13.21 14.88
C ASN A 46 -7.10 -12.68 15.16
N ASP A 47 -7.46 -11.51 14.64
CA ASP A 47 -8.79 -10.93 14.88
C ASP A 47 -9.24 -10.10 13.66
N PRO A 48 -10.18 -10.64 12.85
CA PRO A 48 -10.63 -9.96 11.63
C PRO A 48 -11.50 -8.73 11.90
N ASN A 49 -11.98 -8.53 13.13
CA ASN A 49 -12.74 -7.33 13.51
C ASN A 49 -11.83 -6.19 13.98
N ARG A 50 -10.60 -6.50 14.38
CA ARG A 50 -9.62 -5.53 14.87
C ARG A 50 -8.83 -4.92 13.72
N ARG A 51 -9.17 -3.68 13.39
CA ARG A 51 -8.41 -2.85 12.45
C ARG A 51 -7.19 -2.22 13.12
N VAL A 52 -6.00 -2.48 12.59
CA VAL A 52 -4.75 -1.83 12.98
C VAL A 52 -4.46 -0.72 11.98
N THR A 53 -4.23 0.51 12.47
CA THR A 53 -3.89 1.67 11.62
C THR A 53 -2.49 2.17 11.93
N ARG A 54 -1.80 2.65 10.90
CA ARG A 54 -0.48 3.29 10.99
C ARG A 54 -0.47 4.59 10.22
N SER A 55 -0.18 5.68 10.92
CA SER A 55 0.04 6.99 10.31
C SER A 55 1.53 7.21 10.11
N LEU A 56 1.93 7.45 8.86
CA LEU A 56 3.31 7.67 8.46
C LEU A 56 3.45 9.04 7.80
N SER A 57 4.52 9.76 8.10
CA SER A 57 4.85 11.02 7.40
C SER A 57 5.32 10.71 5.98
N GLN A 58 5.26 11.69 5.06
CA GLN A 58 5.74 11.54 3.68
C GLN A 58 7.16 10.93 3.57
N GLN A 59 8.08 11.38 4.41
CA GLN A 59 9.45 10.87 4.43
C GLN A 59 9.52 9.39 4.86
N GLN A 60 8.70 9.01 5.85
CA GLN A 60 8.60 7.62 6.30
C GLN A 60 7.97 6.72 5.23
N VAL A 61 6.99 7.23 4.48
CA VAL A 61 6.40 6.50 3.35
C VAL A 61 7.47 6.23 2.31
N LYS A 62 8.23 7.25 1.90
CA LYS A 62 9.30 7.09 0.91
C LYS A 62 10.41 6.13 1.38
N ALA A 63 10.71 6.12 2.68
CA ALA A 63 11.79 5.30 3.23
C ALA A 63 11.36 3.85 3.57
N LYS A 64 10.14 3.65 4.07
CA LYS A 64 9.71 2.38 4.69
C LYS A 64 8.59 1.66 3.94
N VAL A 65 7.84 2.35 3.09
CA VAL A 65 6.68 1.77 2.43
C VAL A 65 7.08 1.29 1.04
N SER A 66 6.74 0.04 0.73
CA SER A 66 6.94 -0.56 -0.59
C SER A 66 5.62 -1.07 -1.12
N LYS A 67 5.36 -0.84 -2.41
CA LYS A 67 4.17 -1.33 -3.09
C LYS A 67 4.38 -2.80 -3.40
N ILE A 68 3.45 -3.64 -2.98
CA ILE A 68 3.39 -5.01 -3.46
C ILE A 68 2.86 -4.88 -4.89
N ALA A 69 3.72 -5.12 -5.87
CA ALA A 69 3.27 -5.26 -7.25
C ALA A 69 2.27 -6.40 -7.28
N SER A 70 1.03 -6.13 -7.72
CA SER A 70 0.10 -7.20 -8.03
C SER A 70 0.80 -8.08 -9.05
N THR A 71 0.96 -9.35 -8.72
CA THR A 71 1.51 -10.37 -9.60
C THR A 71 0.95 -10.14 -11.00
N ILE A 72 1.85 -9.98 -11.98
CA ILE A 72 1.46 -9.91 -13.39
C ILE A 72 0.57 -11.12 -13.64
N ASP A 73 -0.66 -10.87 -14.04
CA ASP A 73 -1.62 -11.90 -14.42
C ASP A 73 -1.12 -12.50 -15.75
N LEU A 74 -0.23 -13.50 -15.67
CA LEU A 74 0.35 -14.16 -16.85
C LEU A 74 -0.72 -14.85 -17.72
N THR A 75 -1.92 -15.08 -17.18
CA THR A 75 -3.11 -15.54 -17.89
C THR A 75 -3.63 -14.57 -18.95
N LYS A 76 -3.22 -13.29 -18.93
CA LYS A 76 -3.55 -12.34 -20.01
C LYS A 76 -2.61 -12.36 -21.20
N PHE A 77 -1.58 -13.22 -21.20
CA PHE A 77 -0.61 -13.35 -22.30
C PHE A 77 -0.93 -14.45 -23.31
N GLU A 78 -2.03 -15.21 -23.15
CA GLU A 78 -2.43 -16.27 -24.09
C GLU A 78 -2.92 -15.75 -25.47
N ALA A 79 -2.81 -14.45 -25.74
CA ALA A 79 -3.15 -13.87 -27.04
C ALA A 79 -2.04 -13.97 -28.11
N PHE A 80 -0.88 -14.57 -27.81
CA PHE A 80 0.27 -14.65 -28.74
C PHE A 80 0.52 -16.02 -29.36
N ASN A 81 -0.30 -17.05 -29.09
CA ASN A 81 -0.03 -18.41 -29.57
C ASN A 81 -0.99 -18.94 -30.64
N ASN A 82 -1.56 -18.06 -31.46
CA ASN A 82 -2.31 -18.52 -32.64
C ASN A 82 -1.86 -17.74 -33.88
N GLN A 83 -0.71 -18.14 -34.42
CA GLN A 83 -0.32 -17.87 -35.80
C GLN A 83 0.18 -19.17 -36.43
#